data_AF-A0A972UW95-F1
#
_entry.id   AF-A0A972UW95-F1
#
_cell.length_a   1.000
_cell.length_b   1.000
_cell.length_c   1.000
_cell.angle_alpha   90.00
_cell.angle_beta   90.00
_cell.angle_gamma   90.00
#
_symmetry.space_group_name_H-M   'P 1'
#
loop_
_entity.id
_entity.type
_entity.pdbx_description
1 polymer ?
#
loop_
_entity_poly.entity_id
_entity_poly.type
_entity_poly.pdbx_seq_one_letter_code
_entity_poly.pdbx_strand_id
1 'polypeptide(L)'
;MTLYKKIILLFTVTLLIYSCTNQNNWNQYLGADRNASVTGENIIKTWPENGPSELWSQPLGPGYGGASIFEDEVYILDRVQGEADILRCFDLNTGEEHWNYRYEAKGEIPFPGSRIVPYVDKNYIWSVGPHG
;
A
#
# COMPACT_ATOMS: atom_id res chain seq x y z
N MET A 1 -26.17 31.35 -25.28
CA MET A 1 -25.18 31.39 -24.18
C MET A 1 -23.87 31.95 -24.73
N THR A 2 -23.39 33.09 -24.20
CA THR A 2 -22.21 33.80 -24.73
C THR A 2 -20.93 32.97 -24.61
N LEU A 3 -19.99 33.11 -25.57
CA LEU A 3 -18.75 32.33 -25.67
C LEU A 3 -17.95 32.29 -24.34
N TYR A 4 -17.92 33.42 -23.62
CA TYR A 4 -17.25 33.51 -22.31
C TYR A 4 -17.89 32.61 -21.23
N LYS A 5 -19.21 32.37 -21.27
CA LYS A 5 -19.88 31.44 -20.34
C LYS A 5 -19.51 29.98 -20.62
N LYS A 6 -19.26 29.62 -21.89
CA LYS A 6 -18.77 28.28 -22.26
C LYS A 6 -17.32 28.08 -21.81
N ILE A 7 -16.47 29.10 -21.94
CA ILE A 7 -15.07 29.06 -21.50
C ILE A 7 -14.99 28.92 -19.97
N ILE A 8 -15.78 29.70 -19.22
CA ILE A 8 -15.84 29.59 -17.75
C ILE A 8 -16.33 28.20 -17.32
N LEU A 9 -17.37 27.68 -17.97
CA LEU A 9 -17.88 26.34 -17.67
C LEU A 9 -16.85 25.23 -17.97
N LEU A 10 -16.07 25.37 -19.04
CA LEU A 10 -15.01 24.41 -19.36
C LEU A 10 -13.86 24.46 -18.33
N PHE A 11 -13.51 25.66 -17.87
CA PHE A 11 -12.46 25.89 -16.89
C PHE A 11 -12.85 25.39 -15.49
N THR A 12 -14.11 25.56 -15.08
CA THR A 12 -14.59 25.02 -13.80
C THR A 12 -14.73 23.50 -13.81
N VAL A 13 -15.15 22.90 -14.94
CA VAL A 13 -15.20 21.45 -15.09
C VAL A 13 -13.80 20.83 -15.03
N THR A 14 -12.80 21.44 -15.67
CA THR A 14 -11.41 20.97 -15.57
C THR A 14 -10.84 21.12 -14.15
N LEU A 15 -11.13 22.23 -13.46
CA LEU A 15 -10.68 22.43 -12.08
C LEU A 15 -11.27 21.41 -11.09
N LEU A 16 -12.51 20.95 -11.33
CA LEU A 16 -13.17 19.92 -10.52
C LEU A 16 -12.51 18.53 -10.68
N ILE A 17 -12.00 18.19 -11.87
CA ILE A 17 -11.30 16.91 -12.14
C ILE A 17 -9.91 16.89 -11.46
N TYR A 18 -9.32 18.04 -11.19
CA TYR A 18 -8.05 18.18 -10.45
C TYR A 18 -8.21 18.10 -8.93
N SER A 19 -9.41 17.83 -8.42
CA SER A 19 -9.59 17.54 -7.00
C SER A 19 -8.91 16.20 -6.71
N CYS A 20 -7.63 16.28 -6.37
CA CYS A 20 -6.82 15.16 -5.93
C CYS A 20 -7.59 14.50 -4.79
N THR A 21 -8.06 13.27 -5.02
CA THR A 21 -8.53 12.43 -3.94
C THR A 21 -7.35 12.28 -3.00
N ASN A 22 -7.40 12.90 -1.82
CA ASN A 22 -6.49 12.57 -0.73
C ASN A 22 -6.84 11.14 -0.31
N GLN A 23 -6.29 10.18 -1.05
CA GLN A 23 -6.36 8.78 -0.66
C GLN A 23 -5.50 8.67 0.59
N ASN A 24 -6.12 8.18 1.68
CA ASN A 24 -5.45 8.03 2.97
C ASN A 24 -4.42 6.91 2.87
N ASN A 25 -3.27 7.24 2.28
CA ASN A 25 -2.20 6.30 2.03
C ASN A 25 -1.57 5.88 3.37
N TRP A 26 -1.42 4.57 3.55
CA TRP A 26 -0.60 3.99 4.60
C TRP A 26 0.77 3.63 4.02
N ASN A 27 1.44 4.62 3.47
CA ASN A 27 2.56 4.41 2.55
C ASN A 27 3.90 4.04 3.21
N GLN A 28 3.91 3.89 4.54
CA GLN A 28 5.11 3.64 5.32
C GLN A 28 4.80 3.09 6.70
N TYR A 29 5.84 2.66 7.43
CA TYR A 29 5.72 2.25 8.82
C TYR A 29 5.03 3.34 9.67
N LEU A 30 3.99 2.94 10.41
CA LEU A 30 3.14 3.80 11.24
C LEU A 30 2.29 4.83 10.46
N GLY A 31 2.13 4.66 9.15
CA GLY A 31 1.26 5.49 8.29
C GLY A 31 1.90 6.80 7.84
N ALA A 32 1.17 7.59 7.06
CA ALA A 32 1.65 8.86 6.48
C ALA A 32 2.26 9.81 7.54
N ASP A 33 1.62 9.92 8.70
CA ASP A 33 2.05 10.79 9.81
C ASP A 33 3.00 10.09 10.81
N ARG A 34 3.33 8.81 10.58
CA ARG A 34 4.20 7.98 11.43
C ARG A 34 3.76 7.88 12.90
N ASN A 35 2.46 7.94 13.15
CA ASN A 35 1.87 7.96 14.49
C ASN A 35 0.96 6.76 14.78
N ALA A 36 0.94 5.77 13.88
CA ALA A 36 0.16 4.54 14.00
C ALA A 36 -1.36 4.77 14.16
N SER A 37 -1.86 5.89 13.64
CA SER A 37 -3.26 6.29 13.83
C SER A 37 -3.92 6.60 12.49
N VAL A 38 -5.19 6.20 12.37
CA VAL A 38 -6.07 6.62 11.26
C VAL A 38 -7.15 7.53 11.84
N THR A 39 -7.46 8.62 11.15
CA THR A 39 -8.60 9.48 11.48
C THR A 39 -9.62 9.43 10.33
N GLY A 40 -10.90 9.39 10.66
CA GLY A 40 -11.96 9.31 9.66
C GLY A 40 -13.32 8.96 10.27
N GLU A 41 -14.38 9.31 9.55
CA GLU A 41 -15.76 9.09 10.00
C GLU A 41 -16.20 7.62 9.85
N ASN A 42 -15.56 6.87 8.95
CA ASN A 42 -15.93 5.49 8.59
C ASN A 42 -15.13 4.39 9.32
N ILE A 43 -14.53 4.71 10.48
CA ILE A 43 -13.80 3.71 11.28
C ILE A 43 -14.80 3.01 12.20
N ILE A 44 -14.96 1.69 12.02
CA ILE A 44 -15.78 0.87 12.92
C ILE A 44 -15.19 0.88 14.33
N LYS A 45 -16.01 1.23 15.33
CA LYS A 45 -15.59 1.26 16.75
C LYS A 45 -15.81 -0.06 17.48
N THR A 46 -16.69 -0.89 16.93
CA THR A 46 -17.03 -2.20 17.48
C THR A 46 -17.16 -3.18 16.32
N TRP A 47 -16.59 -4.36 16.47
CA TRP A 47 -16.75 -5.42 15.49
C TRP A 47 -18.13 -6.08 15.60
N PRO A 48 -18.70 -6.56 14.49
CA PRO A 48 -19.83 -7.48 14.53
C PRO A 48 -19.52 -8.73 15.36
N GLU A 49 -20.54 -9.45 15.81
CA GLU A 49 -20.38 -10.69 16.61
C GLU A 49 -19.49 -11.72 15.91
N ASN A 50 -19.61 -11.84 14.58
CA ASN A 50 -18.81 -12.76 13.77
C ASN A 50 -17.51 -12.13 13.23
N GLY A 51 -17.16 -10.92 13.66
CA GLY A 51 -16.02 -10.16 13.14
C GLY A 51 -16.27 -9.49 11.79
N PRO A 52 -15.29 -8.74 11.27
CA PRO A 52 -15.34 -8.19 9.92
C PRO A 52 -15.24 -9.30 8.87
N SER A 53 -15.85 -9.10 7.70
CA SER A 53 -15.69 -10.00 6.57
C SER A 53 -14.27 -9.94 6.01
N GLU A 54 -13.66 -11.10 5.76
CA GLU A 54 -12.42 -11.19 4.98
C GLU A 54 -12.75 -10.88 3.51
N LEU A 55 -12.05 -9.90 2.92
CA LEU A 55 -12.23 -9.54 1.51
C LEU A 55 -11.36 -10.42 0.60
N TRP A 56 -10.10 -10.62 0.98
CA TRP A 56 -9.16 -11.49 0.27
C TRP A 56 -7.98 -11.83 1.19
N SER A 57 -7.23 -12.87 0.82
CA SER A 57 -5.99 -13.29 1.46
C SER A 57 -5.00 -13.84 0.43
N GLN A 58 -3.70 -13.66 0.68
CA GLN A 58 -2.61 -14.13 -0.18
C GLN A 58 -1.57 -14.89 0.65
N PRO A 59 -1.06 -16.04 0.17
CA PRO A 59 0.02 -16.74 0.83
C PRO A 59 1.33 -15.94 0.66
N LEU A 60 2.05 -15.74 1.75
CA LEU A 60 3.38 -15.12 1.77
C LEU A 60 4.37 -16.08 2.42
N GLY A 61 5.65 -15.88 2.11
CA GLY A 61 6.75 -16.45 2.88
C GLY A 61 6.77 -15.91 4.32
N PRO A 62 7.61 -16.51 5.18
CA PRO A 62 7.71 -16.09 6.58
C PRO A 62 8.14 -14.62 6.68
N GLY A 63 7.73 -13.96 7.76
CA GLY A 63 8.13 -12.59 8.08
C GLY A 63 7.30 -11.92 9.15
N TYR A 64 7.77 -10.75 9.57
CA TYR A 64 7.11 -9.83 10.50
C TYR A 64 6.95 -8.43 9.89
N GLY A 65 7.33 -8.26 8.61
CA GLY A 65 7.12 -7.02 7.86
C GLY A 65 5.63 -6.78 7.64
N GLY A 66 5.22 -5.52 7.78
CA GLY A 66 3.87 -5.08 7.43
C GLY A 66 3.77 -4.63 5.97
N ALA A 67 2.54 -4.40 5.52
CA ALA A 67 2.27 -3.85 4.21
C ALA A 67 2.24 -2.32 4.22
N SER A 68 2.57 -1.73 3.07
CA SER A 68 2.31 -0.33 2.76
C SER A 68 1.24 -0.21 1.70
N ILE A 69 0.39 0.80 1.82
CA ILE A 69 -0.70 1.08 0.89
C ILE A 69 -0.49 2.46 0.30
N PHE A 70 -0.44 2.54 -1.02
CA PHE A 70 -0.40 3.80 -1.76
C PHE A 70 -1.41 3.70 -2.91
N GLU A 71 -2.36 4.62 -2.94
CA GLU A 71 -3.53 4.57 -3.81
C GLU A 71 -4.30 3.24 -3.63
N ASP A 72 -4.49 2.47 -4.71
CA ASP A 72 -5.18 1.17 -4.69
C ASP A 72 -4.21 -0.02 -4.73
N GLU A 73 -2.95 0.18 -4.34
CA GLU A 73 -1.93 -0.86 -4.36
C GLU A 73 -1.37 -1.17 -2.96
N VAL A 74 -1.12 -2.45 -2.71
CA VAL A 74 -0.55 -3.01 -1.49
C VAL A 74 0.85 -3.54 -1.77
N TYR A 75 1.84 -3.01 -1.06
CA TYR A 75 3.24 -3.38 -1.21
C TYR A 75 3.74 -4.11 0.02
N ILE A 76 4.40 -5.26 -0.18
CA ILE A 76 4.97 -6.04 0.91
C ILE A 76 6.31 -6.66 0.48
N LEU A 77 7.27 -6.68 1.40
CA LEU A 77 8.52 -7.39 1.20
C LEU A 77 8.39 -8.79 1.78
N ASP A 78 8.32 -9.79 0.90
CA ASP A 78 8.24 -11.21 1.19
C ASP A 78 9.64 -11.86 1.12
N ARG A 79 9.84 -13.02 1.75
CA ARG A 79 11.12 -13.74 1.75
C ARG A 79 10.95 -15.23 1.47
N VAL A 80 11.68 -15.71 0.46
CA VAL A 80 11.95 -17.14 0.25
C VAL A 80 13.18 -17.51 1.05
N GLN A 81 12.98 -18.26 2.13
CA GLN A 81 14.01 -18.53 3.13
C GLN A 81 15.28 -19.12 2.51
N GLY A 82 16.42 -18.50 2.79
CA GLY A 82 17.73 -18.93 2.32
C GLY A 82 18.06 -18.54 0.87
N GLU A 83 17.11 -17.99 0.12
CA GLU A 83 17.24 -17.80 -1.33
C GLU A 83 17.11 -16.34 -1.77
N ALA A 84 15.97 -15.70 -1.50
CA ALA A 84 15.61 -14.44 -2.13
C ALA A 84 14.60 -13.64 -1.31
N ASP A 85 14.60 -12.34 -1.55
CA ASP A 85 13.51 -11.46 -1.14
C ASP A 85 12.69 -11.06 -2.38
N ILE A 86 11.40 -10.86 -2.17
CA ILE A 86 10.42 -10.56 -3.20
C ILE A 86 9.59 -9.37 -2.74
N LEU A 87 9.79 -8.21 -3.37
CA LEU A 87 8.88 -7.08 -3.22
C LEU A 87 7.65 -7.34 -4.10
N ARG A 88 6.48 -7.51 -3.48
CA ARG A 88 5.22 -7.80 -4.18
C ARG A 88 4.33 -6.57 -4.19
N CYS A 89 3.53 -6.45 -5.24
CA CYS A 89 2.47 -5.48 -5.39
C CYS A 89 1.14 -6.20 -5.67
N PHE A 90 0.13 -5.94 -4.85
CA PHE A 90 -1.21 -6.46 -5.01
C PHE A 90 -2.22 -5.33 -5.20
N ASP A 91 -3.29 -5.61 -5.92
CA ASP A 91 -4.48 -4.77 -5.94
C ASP A 91 -5.15 -4.77 -4.56
N LEU A 92 -5.46 -3.59 -4.03
CA LEU A 92 -6.07 -3.44 -2.70
C LEU A 92 -7.48 -4.02 -2.61
N ASN A 93 -8.23 -4.02 -3.70
CA ASN A 93 -9.65 -4.38 -3.71
C ASN A 93 -9.87 -5.88 -3.92
N THR A 94 -9.00 -6.52 -4.71
CA THR A 94 -9.14 -7.91 -5.17
C THR A 94 -8.08 -8.83 -4.59
N GLY A 95 -6.94 -8.28 -4.15
CA GLY A 95 -5.78 -9.06 -3.72
C GLY A 95 -5.00 -9.67 -4.89
N GLU A 96 -5.32 -9.38 -6.15
CA GLU A 96 -4.58 -9.89 -7.31
C GLU A 96 -3.14 -9.36 -7.32
N GLU A 97 -2.15 -10.23 -7.54
CA GLU A 97 -0.76 -9.79 -7.68
C GLU A 97 -0.57 -9.09 -9.03
N HIS A 98 -0.34 -7.78 -9.01
CA HIS A 98 -0.06 -6.99 -10.21
C HIS A 98 1.35 -7.28 -10.74
N TRP A 99 2.33 -7.27 -9.84
CA TRP A 99 3.72 -7.51 -10.19
C TRP A 99 4.54 -7.88 -8.95
N ASN A 100 5.73 -8.45 -9.18
CA ASN A 100 6.75 -8.63 -8.15
C ASN A 100 8.15 -8.30 -8.68
N TYR A 101 9.03 -7.91 -7.75
CA TYR A 101 10.46 -7.74 -7.97
C TYR A 101 11.23 -8.66 -7.02
N ARG A 102 11.90 -9.66 -7.60
CA ARG A 102 12.67 -10.66 -6.87
C ARG A 102 14.17 -10.40 -7.01
N TYR A 103 14.91 -10.48 -5.90
CA TYR A 103 16.37 -10.38 -5.89
C TYR A 103 17.01 -11.44 -4.99
N GLU A 104 18.24 -11.85 -5.33
CA GLU A 104 18.98 -12.81 -4.52
C GLU A 104 19.29 -12.23 -3.14
N ALA A 105 18.94 -12.97 -2.09
CA ALA A 105 19.16 -12.60 -0.70
C ALA A 105 19.53 -13.85 0.10
N LYS A 106 20.60 -14.52 -0.35
CA LYS A 106 21.04 -15.82 0.17
C LYS A 106 21.50 -15.71 1.62
N GLY A 107 21.24 -16.78 2.36
CA GLY A 107 21.71 -16.94 3.74
C GLY A 107 20.60 -17.02 4.77
N GLU A 108 21.01 -17.44 5.96
CA GLU A 108 20.13 -17.55 7.12
C GLU A 108 20.12 -16.24 7.90
N ILE A 109 18.97 -15.95 8.50
CA ILE A 109 18.75 -14.79 9.33
C ILE A 109 18.25 -15.26 10.71
N PRO A 110 18.57 -14.55 11.81
CA PRO A 110 18.25 -15.02 13.17
C PRO A 110 16.76 -15.17 13.47
N PHE A 111 15.90 -14.60 12.61
CA PHE A 111 14.45 -14.63 12.70
C PHE A 111 13.86 -14.99 11.33
N PRO A 112 12.72 -15.68 11.26
CA PRO A 112 12.09 -15.98 9.99
C PRO A 112 11.70 -14.70 9.24
N GLY A 113 12.14 -14.59 7.99
CA GLY A 113 11.54 -13.67 7.02
C GLY A 113 11.96 -12.20 7.02
N SER A 114 11.29 -11.44 6.16
CA SER A 114 11.39 -9.98 6.09
C SER A 114 10.80 -9.33 7.34
N ARG A 115 11.35 -8.19 7.77
CA ARG A 115 10.88 -7.39 8.92
C ARG A 115 10.57 -5.93 8.56
N ILE A 116 10.61 -5.61 7.28
CA ILE A 116 10.49 -4.22 6.80
C ILE A 116 9.09 -3.97 6.27
N VAL A 117 8.61 -2.76 6.54
CA VAL A 117 7.48 -2.14 5.85
C VAL A 117 8.06 -1.25 4.76
N PRO A 118 7.75 -1.48 3.46
CA PRO A 118 8.24 -0.63 2.39
C PRO A 118 7.85 0.84 2.58
N TYR A 119 8.65 1.80 2.13
CA TYR A 119 8.23 3.19 1.95
C TYR A 119 7.83 3.39 0.49
N VAL A 120 6.68 4.02 0.24
CA VAL A 120 6.16 4.24 -1.10
C VAL A 120 5.81 5.72 -1.28
N ASP A 121 6.19 6.28 -2.42
CA ASP A 121 5.66 7.55 -2.89
C ASP A 121 5.26 7.44 -4.37
N LYS A 122 4.88 8.58 -4.96
CA LYS A 122 4.43 8.67 -6.35
C LYS A 122 5.46 8.16 -7.37
N ASN A 123 6.74 8.17 -7.03
CA ASN A 123 7.83 7.92 -7.99
C ASN A 123 8.58 6.62 -7.68
N TYR A 124 8.68 6.24 -6.41
CA TYR A 124 9.57 5.15 -6.00
C TYR A 124 8.99 4.32 -4.85
N ILE A 125 9.53 3.10 -4.78
CA ILE A 125 9.30 2.16 -3.69
C ILE A 125 10.66 1.81 -3.11
N TRP A 126 10.79 1.91 -1.79
CA TRP A 126 12.00 1.59 -1.06
C TRP A 126 11.72 0.46 -0.08
N SER A 127 12.53 -0.58 -0.18
CA SER A 127 12.53 -1.72 0.74
C SER A 127 13.97 -2.12 1.02
N VAL A 128 14.24 -2.59 2.23
CA VAL A 128 15.57 -3.04 2.66
C VAL A 128 15.45 -4.49 3.11
N GLY A 129 16.22 -5.38 2.49
CA GLY A 129 16.28 -6.78 2.89
C GLY A 129 17.04 -6.94 4.20
N PRO A 130 17.05 -8.14 4.82
CA PRO A 130 17.78 -8.38 6.05
C PRO A 130 19.31 -8.28 5.89
N HIS A 131 19.81 -8.22 4.66
CA HIS A 131 21.24 -8.14 4.33
C HIS A 131 21.70 -6.73 3.92
N GLY A 132 20.82 -5.72 3.92
CA GLY A 132 21.11 -4.36 3.46
C GLY A 132 20.79 -4.17 2.00
#